data_AF-A0A363P000-F1
#
_entry.id   AF-A0A363P000-F1
#
_cell.length_a   1.000
_cell.length_b   1.000
_cell.length_c   1.000
_cell.angle_alpha   90.00
_cell.angle_beta   90.00
_cell.angle_gamma   90.00
#
_symmetry.space_group_name_H-M   'P 1'
#
loop_
_entity.id
_entity.type
_entity.pdbx_description
1 polymer ?
#
loop_
_entity_poly.entity_id
_entity_poly.type
_entity_poly.pdbx_seq_one_letter_code
_entity_poly.pdbx_strand_id
1 'polypeptide(L)'
;MGIAQLKAQQVADEQFHYPITDPHHRVGNGPLLLFDEAHNNPVTLRGAYAAFSDLLKADGYSLRSTKEKVSFESLKEAKVFISVNALYDPEDWSLPARSAFTDKEIDLLRQWVSDGGNLFLVTDHMPCGGSIQALAAAFGIHVINGFALRKDEQPEIFSRDRKTLLPNEITAGSGKEIDSIMCWGGTGFTVPSTAHIISLLNEEYEIYLPSDANQIKRPIPDDIPRISGKGFANGAYLRFGKGRIVLFGDGAPFSAQLHGIKSKKRGMNHPSAYQNAQLLLNIVHWLDQ
;
A
#
# COMPACT_ATOMS: atom_id res chain seq x y z
N MET A 1 36.53 -4.13 11.19
CA MET A 1 36.29 -3.59 9.84
C MET A 1 34.96 -4.15 9.37
N GLY A 2 33.92 -3.31 9.36
CA GLY A 2 32.57 -3.73 9.01
C GLY A 2 32.45 -3.94 7.50
N ILE A 3 31.97 -5.10 7.10
CA ILE A 3 31.58 -5.37 5.72
C ILE A 3 30.30 -4.55 5.50
N ALA A 4 30.42 -3.41 4.83
CA ALA A 4 29.27 -2.71 4.29
C ALA A 4 28.59 -3.66 3.31
N GLN A 5 27.49 -4.26 3.74
CA GLN A 5 26.61 -5.04 2.88
C GLN A 5 26.09 -4.05 1.83
N LEU A 6 26.62 -4.15 0.60
CA LEU A 6 26.15 -3.39 -0.55
C LEU A 6 24.64 -3.67 -0.69
N LYS A 7 23.79 -2.81 -0.13
CA LYS A 7 22.37 -2.77 -0.45
C LYS A 7 22.32 -2.44 -1.93
N ALA A 8 22.00 -3.43 -2.74
CA ALA A 8 21.84 -3.28 -4.17
C ALA A 8 20.92 -2.08 -4.46
N GLN A 9 21.38 -1.17 -5.31
CA GLN A 9 20.64 0.06 -5.61
C GLN A 9 19.28 -0.31 -6.18
N GLN A 10 18.24 0.28 -5.60
CA GLN A 10 16.87 0.21 -6.08
C GLN A 10 16.60 1.50 -6.85
N VAL A 11 16.25 1.38 -8.12
CA VAL A 11 15.97 2.52 -9.00
C VAL A 11 14.60 2.36 -9.66
N ALA A 12 14.05 3.46 -10.16
CA ALA A 12 12.81 3.43 -10.94
C ALA A 12 13.01 2.63 -12.24
N ASP A 13 12.00 1.89 -12.66
CA ASP A 13 11.91 1.41 -14.04
C ASP A 13 11.18 2.45 -14.89
N GLU A 14 11.93 3.42 -15.42
CA GLU A 14 11.38 4.50 -16.27
C GLU A 14 10.84 4.00 -17.62
N GLN A 15 11.10 2.73 -17.97
CA GLN A 15 10.59 2.11 -19.19
C GLN A 15 9.27 1.37 -18.98
N PHE A 16 8.80 1.25 -17.73
CA PHE A 16 7.51 0.64 -17.47
C PHE A 16 6.40 1.49 -18.08
N HIS A 17 5.58 0.85 -18.92
CA HIS A 17 4.41 1.46 -19.51
C HIS A 17 3.24 0.48 -19.46
N TYR A 18 2.10 0.96 -18.99
CA TYR A 18 0.84 0.23 -19.02
C TYR A 18 -0.11 0.96 -19.98
N PRO A 19 -0.61 0.28 -21.03
CA PRO A 19 -1.41 0.93 -22.05
C PRO A 19 -2.79 1.32 -21.50
N ILE A 20 -3.16 2.59 -21.61
CA ILE A 20 -4.50 3.10 -21.36
C ILE A 20 -5.09 3.58 -22.68
N THR A 21 -6.13 2.89 -23.14
CA THR A 21 -6.84 3.25 -24.38
C THR A 21 -8.07 4.12 -24.16
N ASP A 22 -8.68 4.02 -22.98
CA ASP A 22 -9.86 4.79 -22.58
C ASP A 22 -9.66 5.33 -21.15
N PRO A 23 -9.01 6.51 -21.00
CA PRO A 23 -8.79 7.12 -19.70
C PRO A 23 -10.11 7.39 -18.97
N HIS A 24 -10.14 7.15 -17.66
CA HIS A 24 -11.34 7.40 -16.85
C HIS A 24 -11.79 8.87 -16.90
N HIS A 25 -10.82 9.78 -16.97
CA HIS A 25 -11.04 11.19 -17.22
C HIS A 25 -10.32 11.64 -18.47
N ARG A 26 -10.84 12.69 -19.11
CA ARG A 26 -10.05 13.39 -20.13
C ARG A 26 -8.72 13.82 -19.51
N VAL A 27 -7.61 13.48 -20.18
CA VAL A 27 -6.26 13.73 -19.67
C VAL A 27 -6.08 15.19 -19.25
N GLY A 28 -5.69 15.40 -17.98
CA GLY A 28 -5.49 16.72 -17.38
C GLY A 28 -6.74 17.36 -16.75
N ASN A 29 -7.92 16.74 -16.90
CA ASN A 29 -9.19 17.26 -16.37
C ASN A 29 -9.75 16.45 -15.20
N GLY A 30 -9.13 15.32 -14.86
CA GLY A 30 -9.54 14.52 -13.71
C GLY A 30 -9.26 15.21 -12.38
N PRO A 31 -9.88 14.72 -11.29
CA PRO A 31 -9.74 15.32 -9.98
C PRO A 31 -8.32 15.17 -9.44
N LEU A 32 -8.02 15.95 -8.39
CA LEU A 32 -6.73 15.92 -7.72
C LEU A 32 -6.60 14.73 -6.77
N LEU A 33 -5.54 13.95 -6.94
CA LEU A 33 -5.04 13.00 -5.96
C LEU A 33 -3.83 13.62 -5.26
N LEU A 34 -3.96 13.84 -3.95
CA LEU A 34 -2.91 14.44 -3.12
C LEU A 34 -2.06 13.33 -2.51
N PHE A 35 -0.78 13.29 -2.88
CA PHE A 35 0.18 12.30 -2.41
C PHE A 35 1.00 12.85 -1.25
N ASP A 36 1.07 12.07 -0.17
CA ASP A 36 1.81 12.39 1.04
C ASP A 36 3.32 12.17 0.87
N GLU A 37 4.08 13.24 1.10
CA GLU A 37 5.53 13.22 1.27
C GLU A 37 5.94 13.97 2.55
N ALA A 38 5.01 14.12 3.51
CA ALA A 38 5.21 14.87 4.75
C ALA A 38 5.55 13.98 5.95
N HIS A 39 5.26 12.67 5.87
CA HIS A 39 5.34 11.73 6.99
C HIS A 39 6.49 10.73 6.82
N ASN A 40 7.67 11.23 6.46
CA ASN A 40 8.89 10.45 6.24
C ASN A 40 8.70 9.24 5.30
N ASN A 41 7.78 9.36 4.35
CA ASN A 41 7.51 8.33 3.36
C ASN A 41 8.82 7.99 2.63
N PRO A 42 9.21 6.71 2.50
CA PRO A 42 10.43 6.32 1.80
C PRO A 42 10.29 6.44 0.27
N VAL A 43 9.13 6.86 -0.21
CA VAL A 43 8.78 7.01 -1.62
C VAL A 43 8.15 8.39 -1.88
N THR A 44 8.27 8.84 -3.11
CA THR A 44 7.72 10.13 -3.60
C THR A 44 6.98 9.86 -4.91
N LEU A 45 6.31 10.85 -5.50
CA LEU A 45 5.79 10.74 -6.87
C LEU A 45 6.89 10.64 -7.96
N ARG A 46 8.15 10.53 -7.53
CA ARG A 46 9.35 10.31 -8.36
C ARG A 46 10.05 9.03 -7.91
N GLY A 47 11.06 8.60 -8.67
CA GLY A 47 11.81 7.39 -8.33
C GLY A 47 10.93 6.15 -8.38
N ALA A 48 10.96 5.30 -7.36
CA ALA A 48 10.26 4.01 -7.33
C ALA A 48 8.75 4.09 -7.63
N TYR A 49 8.12 5.22 -7.34
CA TYR A 49 6.69 5.49 -7.54
C TYR A 49 6.41 6.45 -8.72
N ALA A 50 7.39 6.73 -9.58
CA ALA A 50 7.15 7.49 -10.82
C ALA A 50 6.08 6.81 -11.70
N ALA A 51 6.17 5.49 -11.87
CA ALA A 51 5.19 4.72 -12.63
C ALA A 51 3.76 4.78 -12.05
N PHE A 52 3.60 4.92 -10.73
CA PHE A 52 2.31 5.16 -10.10
C PHE A 52 1.70 6.49 -10.60
N SER A 53 2.53 7.54 -10.57
CA SER A 53 2.17 8.88 -11.01
C SER A 53 1.81 8.92 -12.48
N ASP A 54 2.64 8.30 -13.32
CA ASP A 54 2.47 8.30 -14.77
C ASP A 54 1.23 7.50 -15.18
N LEU A 55 0.97 6.36 -14.53
CA LEU A 55 -0.22 5.56 -14.78
C LEU A 55 -1.51 6.34 -14.50
N LEU A 56 -1.61 6.97 -13.32
CA LEU A 56 -2.82 7.70 -12.95
C LEU A 56 -3.00 9.01 -13.75
N LYS A 57 -1.92 9.66 -14.16
CA LYS A 57 -1.99 10.80 -15.09
C LYS A 57 -2.45 10.38 -16.49
N ALA A 58 -1.97 9.23 -16.98
CA ALA A 58 -2.42 8.66 -18.24
C ALA A 58 -3.92 8.29 -18.20
N ASP A 59 -4.43 7.93 -17.02
CA ASP A 59 -5.86 7.71 -16.75
C ASP A 59 -6.66 9.02 -16.53
N GLY A 60 -5.96 10.15 -16.60
CA GLY A 60 -6.51 11.49 -16.62
C GLY A 60 -6.61 12.21 -15.29
N TYR A 61 -6.15 11.61 -14.20
CA TYR A 61 -6.07 12.25 -12.89
C TYR A 61 -4.97 13.31 -12.82
N SER A 62 -5.17 14.30 -11.94
CA SER A 62 -4.13 15.23 -11.52
C SER A 62 -3.44 14.69 -10.26
N LEU A 63 -2.11 14.73 -10.19
CA LEU A 63 -1.35 14.34 -9.00
C LEU A 63 -0.48 15.49 -8.50
N ARG A 64 -0.56 15.75 -7.19
CA ARG A 64 0.28 16.73 -6.47
C ARG A 64 0.83 16.06 -5.23
N SER A 65 2.13 16.21 -4.97
CA SER A 65 2.75 15.83 -3.70
C SER A 65 2.61 16.96 -2.68
N THR A 66 2.50 16.64 -1.40
CA THR A 66 2.59 17.60 -0.29
C THR A 66 3.68 17.20 0.70
N LYS A 67 4.47 18.16 1.15
CA LYS A 67 5.41 18.02 2.28
C LYS A 67 4.91 18.72 3.54
N GLU A 68 3.70 19.26 3.47
CA GLU A 68 3.03 19.90 4.58
C GLU A 68 2.17 18.87 5.32
N LYS A 69 2.05 19.07 6.64
CA LYS A 69 1.15 18.31 7.50
C LYS A 69 -0.29 18.38 7.01
N VAL A 70 -1.07 17.37 7.34
CA VAL A 70 -2.46 17.31 6.90
C VAL A 70 -3.27 18.45 7.50
N SER A 71 -3.93 19.21 6.63
CA SER A 71 -4.76 20.37 6.99
C SER A 71 -6.00 20.45 6.12
N PHE A 72 -7.04 21.14 6.59
CA PHE A 72 -8.25 21.38 5.82
C PHE A 72 -7.95 22.05 4.47
N GLU A 73 -7.06 23.04 4.47
CA GLU A 73 -6.65 23.75 3.25
C GLU A 73 -6.00 22.82 2.23
N SER A 74 -5.17 21.88 2.68
CA SER A 74 -4.57 20.89 1.78
C SER A 74 -5.60 19.89 1.21
N LEU A 75 -6.59 19.48 2.02
CA LEU A 75 -7.56 18.45 1.67
C LEU A 75 -8.77 18.97 0.87
N LYS A 76 -9.15 20.24 1.00
CA LYS A 76 -10.36 20.79 0.35
C LYS A 76 -10.34 20.70 -1.18
N GLU A 77 -9.15 20.66 -1.78
CA GLU A 77 -8.95 20.56 -3.23
C GLU A 77 -8.80 19.11 -3.69
N ALA A 78 -8.52 18.18 -2.77
CA ALA A 78 -8.22 16.79 -3.08
C ALA A 78 -9.51 15.95 -3.14
N LYS A 79 -9.60 15.06 -4.12
CA LYS A 79 -10.60 13.99 -4.14
C LYS A 79 -10.13 12.79 -3.33
N VAL A 80 -8.84 12.48 -3.41
CA VAL A 80 -8.21 11.37 -2.67
C VAL A 80 -6.93 11.87 -2.00
N PHE A 81 -6.72 11.51 -0.73
CA PHE A 81 -5.44 11.61 -0.04
C PHE A 81 -4.77 10.23 -0.05
N ILE A 82 -3.52 10.18 -0.50
CA ILE A 82 -2.77 8.94 -0.69
C ILE A 82 -1.54 9.00 0.21
N SER A 83 -1.39 8.05 1.12
CA SER A 83 -0.17 7.91 1.92
C SER A 83 0.40 6.52 1.76
N VAL A 84 1.69 6.47 1.44
CA VAL A 84 2.42 5.22 1.16
C VAL A 84 3.58 5.10 2.11
N ASN A 85 3.59 4.04 2.92
CA ASN A 85 4.67 3.69 3.84
C ASN A 85 5.06 4.86 4.74
N ALA A 86 4.08 5.60 5.28
CA ALA A 86 4.35 6.65 6.25
C ALA A 86 5.09 6.10 7.48
N LEU A 87 6.03 6.88 7.98
CA LEU A 87 6.96 6.51 9.04
C LEU A 87 7.06 7.62 10.07
N TYR A 88 7.02 7.26 11.35
CA TYR A 88 7.28 8.24 12.41
C TYR A 88 8.72 8.77 12.33
N ASP A 89 9.68 7.87 12.20
CA ASP A 89 11.10 8.21 12.14
C ASP A 89 11.82 7.23 11.19
N PRO A 90 12.59 7.72 10.20
CA PRO A 90 13.30 6.86 9.26
C PRO A 90 14.50 6.12 9.89
N GLU A 91 14.99 6.57 11.05
CA GLU A 91 16.20 6.06 11.71
C GLU A 91 15.89 5.33 13.04
N ASP A 92 14.86 5.73 13.78
CA ASP A 92 14.49 5.14 15.07
C ASP A 92 13.22 4.28 15.00
N TRP A 93 13.43 2.97 14.90
CA TRP A 93 12.37 1.96 14.78
C TRP A 93 12.10 1.22 16.11
N SER A 94 12.47 1.83 17.24
CA SER A 94 12.24 1.26 18.57
C SER A 94 10.75 0.99 18.84
N LEU A 95 10.48 -0.06 19.61
CA LEU A 95 9.14 -0.42 20.06
C LEU A 95 8.85 0.18 21.45
N PRO A 96 7.59 0.57 21.75
CA PRO A 96 6.41 0.50 20.87
C PRO A 96 6.52 1.50 19.70
N ALA A 97 6.02 1.09 18.52
CA ALA A 97 6.03 1.95 17.34
C ALA A 97 5.20 3.23 17.59
N ARG A 98 5.71 4.35 17.10
CA ARG A 98 5.07 5.67 17.23
C ARG A 98 4.27 5.99 15.98
N SER A 99 3.19 6.76 16.13
CA SER A 99 2.33 7.16 15.00
C SER A 99 2.99 8.23 14.15
N ALA A 100 3.04 8.04 12.83
CA ALA A 100 3.52 9.06 11.89
C ALA A 100 2.63 10.30 11.86
N PHE A 101 1.33 10.11 12.09
CA PHE A 101 0.33 11.17 12.10
C PHE A 101 0.05 11.62 13.54
N THR A 102 -0.10 12.92 13.73
CA THR A 102 -0.57 13.46 15.01
C THR A 102 -2.05 13.20 15.21
N ASP A 103 -2.53 13.18 16.47
CA ASP A 103 -3.96 13.01 16.78
C ASP A 103 -4.85 14.01 16.03
N LYS A 104 -4.38 15.27 15.89
CA LYS A 104 -5.07 16.32 15.14
C LYS A 104 -5.21 15.98 13.65
N GLU A 105 -4.18 15.39 13.03
CA GLU A 105 -4.22 14.98 11.63
C GLU A 105 -5.15 13.78 11.45
N ILE A 106 -5.13 12.83 12.39
CA ILE A 106 -6.02 11.66 12.40
C ILE A 106 -7.48 12.11 12.50
N ASP A 107 -7.80 13.00 13.44
CA ASP A 107 -9.15 13.55 13.59
C ASP A 107 -9.61 14.30 12.34
N LEU A 108 -8.71 15.08 11.72
CA LEU A 108 -9.01 15.83 10.51
C LEU A 108 -9.25 14.90 9.32
N LEU A 109 -8.41 13.89 9.10
CA LEU A 109 -8.60 12.87 8.05
C LEU A 109 -9.89 12.10 8.28
N ARG A 110 -10.16 11.67 9.51
CA ARG A 110 -11.38 10.94 9.86
C ARG A 110 -12.63 11.77 9.57
N GLN A 111 -12.64 13.04 9.96
CA GLN A 111 -13.75 13.95 9.68
C GLN A 111 -13.90 14.20 8.18
N TRP A 112 -12.81 14.52 7.48
CA TRP A 112 -12.81 14.78 6.05
C TRP A 112 -13.33 13.58 5.25
N VAL A 113 -12.90 12.35 5.58
CA VAL A 113 -13.43 11.13 4.96
C VAL A 113 -14.92 10.96 5.27
N SER A 114 -15.33 11.14 6.54
CA SER A 114 -16.75 11.08 6.91
C SER A 114 -17.62 12.04 6.07
N ASP A 115 -17.07 13.20 5.70
CA ASP A 115 -17.76 14.23 4.93
C ASP A 115 -17.73 14.03 3.40
N GLY A 116 -16.97 13.04 2.90
CA GLY A 116 -16.93 12.68 1.48
C GLY A 116 -15.53 12.62 0.86
N GLY A 117 -14.49 12.94 1.63
CA GLY A 117 -13.11 12.70 1.25
C GLY A 117 -12.80 11.21 1.09
N ASN A 118 -11.76 10.88 0.33
CA ASN A 118 -11.39 9.49 0.08
C ASN A 118 -9.92 9.26 0.44
N LEU A 119 -9.64 8.13 1.07
CA LEU A 119 -8.33 7.83 1.64
C LEU A 119 -7.77 6.54 1.05
N PHE A 120 -6.56 6.61 0.49
CA PHE A 120 -5.81 5.43 0.09
C PHE A 120 -4.57 5.31 0.96
N LEU A 121 -4.57 4.32 1.86
CA LEU A 121 -3.44 3.99 2.69
C LEU A 121 -2.71 2.78 2.12
N VAL A 122 -1.40 2.92 1.96
CA VAL A 122 -0.51 1.80 1.65
C VAL A 122 0.52 1.78 2.75
N THR A 123 0.72 0.63 3.36
CA THR A 123 1.75 0.41 4.36
C THR A 123 2.63 -0.77 3.96
N ASP A 124 3.55 -1.11 4.82
CA ASP A 124 4.47 -2.22 4.64
C ASP A 124 4.66 -2.94 5.98
N HIS A 125 5.62 -3.86 6.02
CA HIS A 125 6.09 -4.46 7.25
C HIS A 125 6.56 -3.42 8.29
N MET A 126 6.90 -3.88 9.49
CA MET A 126 7.49 -3.01 10.53
C MET A 126 8.67 -2.20 9.98
N PRO A 127 8.76 -0.90 10.30
CA PRO A 127 7.90 -0.12 11.20
C PRO A 127 6.76 0.66 10.53
N CYS A 128 6.56 0.54 9.21
CA CYS A 128 5.48 1.21 8.48
C CYS A 128 4.11 0.82 9.04
N GLY A 129 3.87 -0.49 9.24
CA GLY A 129 2.64 -1.02 9.80
C GLY A 129 2.31 -0.39 11.16
N GLY A 130 3.30 -0.30 12.05
CA GLY A 130 3.19 0.36 13.37
C GLY A 130 2.91 1.85 13.28
N SER A 131 3.57 2.54 12.33
CA SER A 131 3.48 3.99 12.16
C SER A 131 2.10 4.49 11.75
N ILE A 132 1.24 3.62 11.22
CA ILE A 132 -0.11 3.97 10.78
C ILE A 132 -1.22 3.31 11.61
N GLN A 133 -0.88 2.60 12.69
CA GLN A 133 -1.86 1.90 13.54
C GLN A 133 -2.94 2.84 14.08
N ALA A 134 -2.55 4.01 14.60
CA ALA A 134 -3.49 4.98 15.16
C ALA A 134 -4.46 5.53 14.10
N LEU A 135 -3.95 5.87 12.91
CA LEU A 135 -4.77 6.35 11.80
C LEU A 135 -5.72 5.26 11.29
N ALA A 136 -5.23 4.03 11.08
CA ALA A 136 -6.07 2.92 10.62
C ALA A 136 -7.16 2.56 11.65
N ALA A 137 -6.84 2.59 12.95
CA ALA A 137 -7.77 2.31 14.03
C ALA A 137 -8.92 3.32 14.11
N ALA A 138 -8.70 4.57 13.67
CA ALA A 138 -9.75 5.58 13.55
C ALA A 138 -10.90 5.18 12.60
N PHE A 139 -10.64 4.18 11.74
CA PHE A 139 -11.58 3.58 10.79
C PHE A 139 -11.92 2.11 11.13
N GLY A 140 -11.54 1.62 12.32
CA GLY A 140 -11.78 0.24 12.76
C GLY A 140 -10.85 -0.81 12.14
N ILE A 141 -9.78 -0.39 11.46
CA ILE A 141 -8.77 -1.29 10.89
C ILE A 141 -7.62 -1.44 11.89
N HIS A 142 -7.23 -2.68 12.22
CA HIS A 142 -6.15 -2.95 13.16
C HIS A 142 -4.96 -3.57 12.44
N VAL A 143 -3.94 -2.75 12.19
CA VAL A 143 -2.73 -3.13 11.45
C VAL A 143 -1.72 -3.77 12.37
N ILE A 144 -1.11 -4.87 11.93
CA ILE A 144 -0.04 -5.53 12.67
C ILE A 144 1.28 -4.85 12.34
N ASN A 145 2.09 -4.55 13.35
CA ASN A 145 3.46 -4.07 13.14
C ASN A 145 4.41 -5.26 12.98
N GLY A 146 4.27 -5.99 11.87
CA GLY A 146 4.99 -7.25 11.64
C GLY A 146 5.21 -7.55 10.15
N PHE A 147 5.85 -8.69 9.87
CA PHE A 147 6.18 -9.14 8.51
C PHE A 147 5.30 -10.32 8.12
N ALA A 148 4.41 -10.13 7.14
CA ALA A 148 3.62 -11.21 6.55
C ALA A 148 4.46 -11.93 5.49
N LEU A 149 4.72 -13.22 5.70
CA LEU A 149 5.55 -14.04 4.83
C LEU A 149 4.92 -15.42 4.64
N ARG A 150 5.03 -15.97 3.43
CA ARG A 150 4.71 -17.37 3.17
C ARG A 150 5.67 -18.32 3.86
N LYS A 151 5.10 -19.40 4.40
CA LYS A 151 5.83 -20.53 5.00
C LYS A 151 6.73 -21.28 4.01
N ASP A 152 6.33 -21.34 2.74
CA ASP A 152 7.04 -22.07 1.69
C ASP A 152 8.07 -21.20 0.94
N GLU A 153 8.22 -19.94 1.33
CA GLU A 153 9.11 -18.94 0.74
C GLU A 153 8.92 -18.70 -0.78
N GLN A 154 7.80 -19.16 -1.35
CA GLN A 154 7.47 -18.92 -2.76
C GLN A 154 7.06 -17.46 -3.00
N PRO A 155 7.02 -17.02 -4.27
CA PRO A 155 6.48 -15.70 -4.61
C PRO A 155 5.08 -15.45 -4.03
N GLU A 156 4.85 -14.22 -3.59
CA GLU A 156 3.62 -13.78 -2.93
C GLU A 156 2.51 -13.48 -3.94
N ILE A 157 1.95 -14.54 -4.52
CA ILE A 157 0.85 -14.46 -5.50
C ILE A 157 -0.50 -14.62 -4.81
N PHE A 158 -1.33 -13.59 -4.89
CA PHE A 158 -2.73 -13.61 -4.45
C PHE A 158 -3.61 -13.82 -5.67
N SER A 159 -4.43 -14.88 -5.67
CA SER A 159 -5.25 -15.21 -6.84
C SER A 159 -6.60 -15.79 -6.45
N ARG A 160 -7.53 -15.76 -7.42
CA ARG A 160 -8.86 -16.37 -7.27
C ARG A 160 -8.76 -17.88 -7.04
N ASP A 161 -7.87 -18.54 -7.78
CA ASP A 161 -7.60 -19.98 -7.67
C ASP A 161 -7.13 -20.37 -6.26
N ARG A 162 -6.22 -19.58 -5.69
CA ARG A 162 -5.74 -19.75 -4.31
C ARG A 162 -6.75 -19.31 -3.25
N LYS A 163 -7.87 -18.70 -3.66
CA LYS A 163 -8.89 -18.09 -2.78
C LYS A 163 -8.30 -17.02 -1.84
N THR A 164 -7.19 -16.42 -2.24
CA THR A 164 -6.51 -15.33 -1.51
C THR A 164 -6.80 -13.96 -2.13
N LEU A 165 -7.34 -13.91 -3.34
CA LEU A 165 -7.91 -12.72 -3.97
C LEU A 165 -9.43 -12.92 -4.10
N LEU A 166 -10.23 -12.05 -3.48
CA LEU A 166 -11.67 -12.20 -3.42
C LEU A 166 -12.40 -11.41 -4.53
N PRO A 167 -13.51 -11.94 -5.07
CA PRO A 167 -14.37 -11.19 -5.97
C PRO A 167 -15.12 -10.08 -5.23
N ASN A 168 -15.01 -8.85 -5.72
CA ASN A 168 -15.72 -7.68 -5.21
C ASN A 168 -15.81 -6.59 -6.29
N GLU A 169 -16.32 -5.41 -5.96
CA GLU A 169 -16.51 -4.33 -6.95
C GLU A 169 -15.20 -3.74 -7.52
N ILE A 170 -14.06 -3.97 -6.85
CA ILE A 170 -12.71 -3.60 -7.32
C ILE A 170 -12.08 -4.70 -8.20
N THR A 171 -12.43 -5.98 -8.00
CA THR A 171 -11.73 -7.10 -8.65
C THR A 171 -12.58 -7.88 -9.67
N ALA A 172 -13.89 -7.65 -9.75
CA ALA A 172 -14.82 -8.51 -10.51
C ALA A 172 -15.71 -7.78 -11.53
N GLY A 173 -15.49 -6.49 -11.80
CA GLY A 173 -16.23 -5.77 -12.84
C GLY A 173 -15.77 -6.15 -14.25
N SER A 174 -16.69 -6.11 -15.23
CA SER A 174 -16.36 -6.33 -16.65
C SER A 174 -15.29 -5.34 -17.13
N GLY A 175 -14.18 -5.84 -17.67
CA GLY A 175 -13.03 -5.02 -18.06
C GLY A 175 -12.18 -4.53 -16.88
N LYS A 176 -12.51 -4.99 -15.67
CA LYS A 176 -11.84 -4.73 -14.40
C LYS A 176 -11.50 -6.04 -13.68
N GLU A 177 -11.66 -7.19 -14.33
CA GLU A 177 -11.39 -8.47 -13.70
C GLU A 177 -9.90 -8.60 -13.32
N ILE A 178 -9.68 -8.93 -12.05
CA ILE A 178 -8.37 -9.27 -11.50
C ILE A 178 -8.43 -10.73 -11.07
N ASP A 179 -7.54 -11.54 -11.65
CA ASP A 179 -7.44 -12.97 -11.36
C ASP A 179 -6.23 -13.27 -10.46
N SER A 180 -5.16 -12.48 -10.61
CA SER A 180 -3.92 -12.64 -9.87
C SER A 180 -3.19 -11.32 -9.69
N ILE A 181 -2.68 -11.07 -8.50
CA ILE A 181 -1.75 -9.99 -8.21
C ILE A 181 -0.51 -10.53 -7.51
N MET A 182 0.58 -9.79 -7.58
CA MET A 182 1.80 -10.10 -6.84
C MET A 182 2.09 -9.04 -5.79
N CYS A 183 2.44 -9.51 -4.59
CA CYS A 183 3.00 -8.72 -3.51
C CYS A 183 4.45 -9.17 -3.25
N TRP A 184 5.10 -8.58 -2.26
CA TRP A 184 6.49 -8.80 -1.85
C TRP A 184 6.65 -8.81 -0.33
N GLY A 185 5.61 -9.27 0.36
CA GLY A 185 5.56 -9.39 1.81
C GLY A 185 4.65 -8.32 2.39
N GLY A 186 5.23 -7.36 3.12
CA GLY A 186 4.47 -6.35 3.82
C GLY A 186 3.90 -6.87 5.14
N THR A 187 2.66 -6.49 5.44
CA THR A 187 1.99 -6.85 6.69
C THR A 187 0.53 -7.28 6.49
N GLY A 188 -0.11 -7.66 7.59
CA GLY A 188 -1.51 -8.02 7.66
C GLY A 188 -2.30 -7.15 8.64
N PHE A 189 -3.62 -7.12 8.49
CA PHE A 189 -4.51 -6.35 9.35
C PHE A 189 -5.90 -6.98 9.45
N THR A 190 -6.59 -6.73 10.56
CA THR A 190 -8.02 -7.08 10.67
C THR A 190 -8.87 -5.87 10.28
N VAL A 191 -10.08 -6.13 9.80
CA VAL A 191 -11.00 -5.11 9.31
C VAL A 191 -12.35 -5.21 10.03
N PRO A 192 -13.14 -4.12 10.11
CA PRO A 192 -14.48 -4.19 10.69
C PRO A 192 -15.41 -4.99 9.78
N SER A 193 -16.54 -5.48 10.30
CA SER A 193 -17.52 -6.27 9.54
C SER A 193 -18.17 -5.51 8.37
N THR A 194 -18.06 -4.19 8.36
CA THR A 194 -18.52 -3.31 7.27
C THR A 194 -17.52 -3.20 6.12
N ALA A 195 -16.31 -3.74 6.26
CA ALA A 195 -15.29 -3.71 5.23
C ALA A 195 -15.38 -4.92 4.30
N HIS A 196 -14.88 -4.74 3.08
CA HIS A 196 -14.73 -5.77 2.08
C HIS A 196 -13.25 -6.07 1.87
N ILE A 197 -12.91 -7.34 1.85
CA ILE A 197 -11.53 -7.79 1.65
C ILE A 197 -11.24 -7.93 0.15
N ILE A 198 -10.12 -7.38 -0.30
CA ILE A 198 -9.58 -7.52 -1.65
C ILE A 198 -8.68 -8.75 -1.69
N SER A 199 -7.67 -8.80 -0.82
CA SER A 199 -6.74 -9.91 -0.68
C SER A 199 -6.58 -10.29 0.80
N LEU A 200 -6.45 -11.59 1.07
CA LEU A 200 -6.31 -12.13 2.43
C LEU A 200 -5.09 -13.03 2.57
N LEU A 201 -4.55 -13.03 3.78
CA LEU A 201 -3.54 -13.99 4.23
C LEU A 201 -4.27 -15.26 4.69
N ASN A 202 -3.89 -16.42 4.14
CA ASN A 202 -4.46 -17.71 4.52
C ASN A 202 -3.50 -18.47 5.47
N GLU A 203 -3.73 -19.76 5.67
CA GLU A 203 -2.91 -20.61 6.56
C GLU A 203 -1.47 -20.85 6.04
N GLU A 204 -1.19 -20.52 4.78
CA GLU A 204 0.14 -20.59 4.16
C GLU A 204 1.04 -19.43 4.60
N TYR A 205 0.47 -18.45 5.31
CA TYR A 205 1.16 -17.26 5.79
C TYR A 205 1.41 -17.30 7.29
N GLU A 206 2.50 -16.66 7.69
CA GLU A 206 2.78 -16.26 9.07
C GLU A 206 3.05 -14.76 9.11
N ILE A 207 2.61 -14.11 10.18
CA ILE A 207 2.99 -12.74 10.50
C ILE A 207 4.01 -12.79 11.63
N TYR A 208 5.25 -12.47 11.31
CA TYR A 208 6.37 -12.41 12.25
C TYR A 208 6.36 -11.09 13.01
N LEU A 209 6.62 -11.15 14.31
CA LEU A 209 6.55 -10.04 15.25
C LEU A 209 7.94 -9.79 15.87
N PRO A 210 8.91 -9.31 15.07
CA PRO A 210 10.24 -9.02 15.59
C PRO A 210 10.22 -7.79 16.52
N SER A 211 11.16 -7.73 17.46
CA SER A 211 11.45 -6.52 18.23
C SER A 211 12.35 -5.54 17.48
N ASP A 212 13.05 -6.01 16.45
CA ASP A 212 13.91 -5.24 15.55
C ASP A 212 13.81 -5.82 14.13
N ALA A 213 13.57 -4.99 13.13
CA ALA A 213 13.44 -5.41 11.73
C ALA A 213 14.64 -6.23 11.20
N ASN A 214 15.85 -6.00 11.72
CA ASN A 214 17.07 -6.73 11.37
C ASN A 214 17.05 -8.21 11.81
N GLN A 215 16.10 -8.61 12.68
CA GLN A 215 15.90 -10.00 13.06
C GLN A 215 15.36 -10.84 11.90
N ILE A 216 14.63 -10.23 10.95
CA ILE A 216 14.12 -10.90 9.75
C ILE A 216 15.25 -11.03 8.71
N LYS A 217 16.13 -12.00 8.94
CA LYS A 217 17.20 -12.44 8.03
C LYS A 217 16.94 -13.88 7.60
N ARG A 218 17.49 -14.35 6.47
CA ARG A 218 17.33 -15.76 6.05
C ARG A 218 18.54 -16.62 6.47
N PRO A 219 18.32 -17.82 7.04
CA PRO A 219 17.03 -18.35 7.51
C PRO A 219 16.47 -17.53 8.69
N ILE A 220 15.13 -17.42 8.78
CA ILE A 220 14.47 -16.62 9.82
C ILE A 220 14.63 -17.33 11.17
N PRO A 221 15.13 -16.65 12.21
CA PRO A 221 15.27 -17.25 13.54
C PRO A 221 13.94 -17.81 14.09
N ASP A 222 14.00 -19.00 14.70
CA ASP A 222 12.82 -19.72 15.21
C ASP A 222 12.20 -19.04 16.45
N ASP A 223 13.00 -18.26 17.18
CA ASP A 223 12.60 -17.57 18.41
C ASP A 223 11.79 -16.29 18.17
N ILE A 224 11.67 -15.82 16.91
CA ILE A 224 10.81 -14.69 16.58
C ILE A 224 9.34 -15.13 16.74
N PRO A 225 8.57 -14.46 17.63
CA PRO A 225 7.15 -14.73 17.78
C PRO A 225 6.41 -14.54 16.46
N ARG A 226 5.48 -15.44 16.16
CA ARG A 226 4.69 -15.39 14.93
C ARG A 226 3.28 -15.87 15.16
N ILE A 227 2.36 -15.35 14.36
CA ILE A 227 0.96 -15.76 14.33
C ILE A 227 0.61 -16.26 12.94
N SER A 228 -0.43 -17.08 12.82
CA SER A 228 -0.95 -17.45 11.50
C SER A 228 -1.50 -16.22 10.79
N GLY A 229 -1.31 -16.13 9.47
CA GLY A 229 -1.95 -15.13 8.63
C GLY A 229 -3.46 -15.31 8.50
N LYS A 230 -4.02 -16.48 8.86
CA LYS A 230 -5.46 -16.75 8.78
C LYS A 230 -6.28 -15.70 9.52
N GLY A 231 -7.23 -15.08 8.83
CA GLY A 231 -8.11 -14.05 9.37
C GLY A 231 -7.61 -12.62 9.20
N PHE A 232 -6.43 -12.43 8.61
CA PHE A 232 -5.89 -11.12 8.26
C PHE A 232 -6.09 -10.82 6.77
N ALA A 233 -6.46 -9.58 6.49
CA ALA A 233 -6.41 -9.01 5.15
C ALA A 233 -4.99 -8.51 4.83
N ASN A 234 -4.66 -8.51 3.53
CA ASN A 234 -3.53 -7.78 2.96
C ASN A 234 -4.02 -6.56 2.14
N GLY A 235 -5.22 -6.62 1.59
CA GLY A 235 -5.88 -5.51 0.92
C GLY A 235 -7.35 -5.50 1.30
N ALA A 236 -7.89 -4.33 1.64
CA ALA A 236 -9.31 -4.18 1.95
C ALA A 236 -9.80 -2.76 1.64
N TYR A 237 -11.12 -2.61 1.60
CA TYR A 237 -11.76 -1.33 1.41
C TYR A 237 -13.06 -1.24 2.20
N LEU A 238 -13.48 -0.01 2.52
CA LEU A 238 -14.75 0.25 3.19
C LEU A 238 -15.26 1.66 2.88
N ARG A 239 -16.56 1.84 3.02
CA ARG A 239 -17.18 3.17 3.10
C ARG A 239 -17.14 3.65 4.54
N PHE A 240 -16.88 4.94 4.73
CA PHE A 240 -16.88 5.58 6.05
C PHE A 240 -17.55 6.94 5.96
N GLY A 241 -18.72 7.07 6.59
CA GLY A 241 -19.60 8.21 6.36
C GLY A 241 -19.97 8.31 4.88
N LYS A 242 -19.68 9.45 4.25
CA LYS A 242 -19.88 9.68 2.81
C LYS A 242 -18.66 9.31 1.96
N GLY A 243 -17.51 9.10 2.59
CA GLY A 243 -16.25 8.82 1.92
C GLY A 243 -15.92 7.34 1.81
N ARG A 244 -14.72 7.08 1.31
CA ARG A 244 -14.22 5.75 0.99
C ARG A 244 -12.78 5.59 1.41
N ILE A 245 -12.42 4.37 1.79
CA ILE A 245 -11.08 4.03 2.26
C ILE A 245 -10.64 2.74 1.59
N VAL A 246 -9.40 2.72 1.10
CA VAL A 246 -8.69 1.51 0.69
C VAL A 246 -7.40 1.42 1.51
N LEU A 247 -7.09 0.23 2.04
CA LEU A 247 -5.82 -0.04 2.71
C LEU A 247 -5.14 -1.27 2.11
N PHE A 248 -3.85 -1.14 1.79
CA PHE A 248 -2.98 -2.25 1.38
C PHE A 248 -1.78 -2.38 2.32
N GLY A 249 -1.44 -3.62 2.66
CA GLY A 249 -0.36 -3.96 3.57
C GLY A 249 1.03 -4.07 2.93
N ASP A 250 1.16 -3.77 1.64
CA ASP A 250 2.43 -3.78 0.91
C ASP A 250 2.49 -2.65 -0.12
N GLY A 251 3.60 -1.91 -0.14
CA GLY A 251 3.86 -0.82 -1.07
C GLY A 251 4.53 -1.23 -2.39
N ALA A 252 5.13 -2.41 -2.50
CA ALA A 252 5.74 -2.85 -3.75
C ALA A 252 4.73 -3.03 -4.91
N PRO A 253 3.50 -3.55 -4.71
CA PRO A 253 2.51 -3.77 -5.76
C PRO A 253 2.25 -2.58 -6.68
N PHE A 254 2.36 -1.36 -6.17
CA PHE A 254 1.99 -0.13 -6.86
C PHE A 254 3.19 0.69 -7.36
N SER A 255 4.38 0.08 -7.36
CA SER A 255 5.63 0.70 -7.83
C SER A 255 6.09 0.09 -9.16
N ALA A 256 7.15 0.62 -9.76
CA ALA A 256 7.89 -0.07 -10.81
C ALA A 256 9.39 0.16 -10.61
N GLN A 257 10.11 -0.91 -10.27
CA GLN A 257 11.47 -0.80 -9.77
C GLN A 257 12.40 -1.83 -10.42
N LEU A 258 13.68 -1.49 -10.48
CA LEU A 258 14.78 -2.38 -10.82
C LEU A 258 15.70 -2.52 -9.60
N HIS A 259 15.99 -3.75 -9.21
CA HIS A 259 16.81 -4.06 -8.04
C HIS A 259 18.12 -4.75 -8.43
N GLY A 260 19.23 -4.10 -8.09
CA GLY A 260 20.58 -4.61 -8.24
C GLY A 260 21.08 -4.77 -9.67
N ILE A 261 22.28 -5.31 -9.82
CA ILE A 261 23.02 -5.37 -11.10
C ILE A 261 22.28 -6.19 -12.16
N LYS A 262 21.44 -7.14 -11.73
CA LYS A 262 20.62 -7.97 -12.63
C LYS A 262 19.30 -7.29 -13.02
N SER A 263 19.05 -6.06 -12.59
CA SER A 263 17.82 -5.30 -12.84
C SER A 263 16.56 -6.13 -12.57
N LYS A 264 16.54 -6.82 -11.42
CA LYS A 264 15.38 -7.65 -11.06
C LYS A 264 14.17 -6.73 -10.89
N LYS A 265 13.09 -7.02 -11.62
CA LYS A 265 11.87 -6.22 -11.60
C LYS A 265 11.11 -6.41 -10.28
N ARG A 266 10.51 -5.35 -9.76
CA ARG A 266 9.66 -5.36 -8.55
C ARG A 266 8.55 -4.32 -8.71
N GLY A 267 7.32 -4.74 -8.42
CA GLY A 267 6.09 -3.98 -8.65
C GLY A 267 5.45 -4.29 -10.00
N MET A 268 4.72 -3.34 -10.56
CA MET A 268 3.90 -3.47 -11.77
C MET A 268 4.68 -3.91 -13.00
N ASN A 269 6.00 -3.69 -13.03
CA ASN A 269 6.88 -4.13 -14.12
C ASN A 269 7.25 -5.62 -14.05
N HIS A 270 6.96 -6.33 -12.95
CA HIS A 270 7.30 -7.73 -12.80
C HIS A 270 6.34 -8.64 -13.62
N PRO A 271 6.84 -9.66 -14.35
CA PRO A 271 5.99 -10.51 -15.20
C PRO A 271 4.83 -11.21 -14.47
N SER A 272 5.02 -11.57 -13.20
CA SER A 272 3.97 -12.20 -12.37
C SER A 272 3.00 -11.19 -11.73
N ALA A 273 3.23 -9.88 -11.90
CA ALA A 273 2.41 -8.79 -11.38
C ALA A 273 1.55 -8.14 -12.47
N TYR A 274 1.19 -8.90 -13.50
CA TYR A 274 0.63 -8.40 -14.76
C TYR A 274 -0.72 -7.67 -14.61
N GLN A 275 -1.47 -7.87 -13.52
CA GLN A 275 -2.72 -7.15 -13.23
C GLN A 275 -2.58 -6.11 -12.10
N ASN A 276 -1.39 -5.89 -11.53
CA ASN A 276 -1.21 -4.91 -10.44
C ASN A 276 -1.52 -3.47 -10.89
N ALA A 277 -1.15 -3.11 -12.13
CA ALA A 277 -1.51 -1.81 -12.71
C ALA A 277 -3.03 -1.67 -12.88
N GLN A 278 -3.71 -2.71 -13.38
CA GLN A 278 -5.17 -2.69 -13.47
C GLN A 278 -5.84 -2.60 -12.10
N LEU A 279 -5.32 -3.30 -11.09
CA LEU A 279 -5.80 -3.20 -9.72
C LEU A 279 -5.70 -1.76 -9.19
N LEU A 280 -4.57 -1.08 -9.44
CA LEU A 280 -4.40 0.32 -9.05
C LEU A 280 -5.46 1.22 -9.70
N LEU A 281 -5.71 1.06 -11.00
CA LEU A 281 -6.77 1.80 -11.69
C LEU A 281 -8.14 1.52 -11.07
N ASN A 282 -8.47 0.25 -10.82
CA ASN A 282 -9.76 -0.12 -10.22
C ASN A 282 -9.95 0.48 -8.83
N ILE A 283 -8.89 0.50 -8.01
CA ILE A 283 -8.88 1.12 -6.68
C ILE A 283 -9.18 2.62 -6.78
N VAL A 284 -8.47 3.33 -7.65
CA VAL A 284 -8.63 4.78 -7.80
C VAL A 284 -10.00 5.12 -8.38
N HIS A 285 -10.48 4.38 -9.38
CA HIS A 285 -11.84 4.54 -9.91
C HIS A 285 -12.89 4.36 -8.82
N TRP A 286 -12.72 3.37 -7.94
CA TRP A 286 -13.66 3.13 -6.86
C TRP A 286 -13.66 4.26 -5.82
N LEU A 287 -12.48 4.78 -5.46
CA LEU A 287 -12.32 5.94 -4.59
C LEU A 287 -12.91 7.22 -5.20
N ASP A 288 -12.91 7.31 -6.53
CA ASP A 288 -13.36 8.50 -7.26
C ASP A 288 -14.88 8.58 -7.48
N GLN A 289 -15.62 7.52 -7.17
CA GLN A 289 -17.09 7.50 -7.22
C GLN A 289 -17.76 8.46 -6.22
#